data_AF-A0A7X7FA72-F1
#
_entry.id   AF-A0A7X7FA72-F1
#
_cell.length_a   1.000
_cell.length_b   1.000
_cell.length_c   1.000
_cell.angle_alpha   90.00
_cell.angle_beta   90.00
_cell.angle_gamma   90.00
#
_symmetry.space_group_name_H-M   'P 1'
#
loop_
_entity.id
_entity.type
_entity.pdbx_description
1 polymer ?
#
loop_
_entity_poly.entity_id
_entity_poly.type
_entity_poly.pdbx_seq_one_letter_code
_entity_poly.pdbx_strand_id
1 'polypeptide(L)'
;IIDDRNPDPKYRCVERHHIPMGKHIVVYKGDKVRKGQQLTEGPIAPQEVLEACGVTELQRYLVYEVLTVYRSQGVEINDKHIEIIVRQMLRKVRITNPGDTDFLWGEQISKERHQEVNEQALAEGRNPAAATPVLLGITKASLETDSFISAASFQDTTRVLTDAATMGRIDTLRGFKENVILGHLIPGGTGFPMHRHIKLVYNGEPIPEEETAASAEDEGRKPKSAEASPV
;
A
#
# COMPACT_ATOMS: atom_id res chain seq x y z
N ILE A 1 -11.09 30.93 5.72
CA ILE A 1 -9.98 30.74 4.76
C ILE A 1 -10.42 31.42 3.46
N ILE A 2 -9.60 32.24 2.81
CA ILE A 2 -9.96 32.85 1.51
C ILE A 2 -9.56 31.84 0.44
N ASP A 3 -10.52 31.40 -0.37
CA ASP A 3 -10.26 30.56 -1.54
C ASP A 3 -9.79 31.45 -2.68
N ASP A 4 -8.50 31.35 -3.06
CA ASP A 4 -7.92 32.16 -4.14
C ASP A 4 -8.51 31.83 -5.53
N ARG A 5 -9.34 30.78 -5.65
CA ARG A 5 -9.98 30.37 -6.90
C ARG A 5 -11.33 31.04 -7.17
N ASN A 6 -11.96 31.67 -6.18
CA ASN A 6 -13.23 32.36 -6.36
C ASN A 6 -13.32 33.64 -5.49
N PRO A 7 -13.17 34.85 -6.07
CA PRO A 7 -13.12 36.10 -5.32
C PRO A 7 -14.50 36.59 -4.82
N ASP A 8 -15.59 35.86 -5.09
CA ASP A 8 -16.93 36.24 -4.68
C ASP A 8 -17.13 36.18 -3.15
N PRO A 9 -17.62 37.26 -2.51
CA PRO A 9 -17.79 37.33 -1.06
C PRO A 9 -18.83 36.35 -0.48
N LYS A 10 -19.64 35.71 -1.32
CA LYS A 10 -20.60 34.66 -0.93
C LYS A 10 -19.95 33.32 -0.53
N TYR A 11 -18.68 33.09 -0.88
CA TYR A 11 -17.97 31.83 -0.62
C TYR A 11 -16.90 31.92 0.47
N ARG A 12 -16.95 32.92 1.35
CA ARG A 12 -16.11 32.95 2.54
C ARG A 12 -16.56 31.86 3.52
N CYS A 13 -15.95 30.69 3.44
CA CYS A 13 -16.05 29.67 4.48
C CYS A 13 -15.30 30.16 5.74
N VAL A 14 -16.11 30.47 6.76
CA VAL A 14 -15.63 30.82 8.10
C VAL A 14 -15.71 29.55 8.94
N GLU A 15 -14.55 29.01 9.29
CA GLU A 15 -14.42 27.84 10.15
C GLU A 15 -13.90 28.29 11.52
N ARG A 16 -14.56 27.87 12.59
CA ARG A 16 -14.18 28.23 13.97
C ARG A 16 -13.43 27.05 14.58
N HIS A 17 -12.14 27.23 14.84
CA HIS A 17 -11.32 26.22 15.52
C HIS A 17 -11.15 26.60 16.99
N HIS A 18 -11.40 25.65 17.88
CA HIS A 18 -11.16 25.82 19.31
C HIS A 18 -9.68 25.55 19.61
N ILE A 19 -8.95 26.58 20.06
CA ILE A 19 -7.54 26.45 20.45
C ILE A 19 -7.48 26.27 21.98
N PRO A 20 -6.95 25.15 22.49
CA PRO A 20 -6.78 24.95 23.93
C PRO A 20 -5.93 26.06 24.57
N MET A 21 -6.27 26.45 25.79
CA MET A 21 -5.47 27.40 26.56
C MET A 21 -4.07 26.81 26.81
N GLY A 22 -3.03 27.54 26.43
CA GLY A 22 -1.62 27.13 26.56
C GLY A 22 -0.90 26.84 25.24
N LYS A 23 -1.58 26.80 24.09
CA LYS A 23 -0.91 26.73 22.78
C LYS A 23 -0.50 28.11 22.29
N HIS A 24 0.74 28.25 21.84
CA HIS A 24 1.23 29.46 21.17
C HIS A 24 0.66 29.53 19.75
N ILE A 25 0.09 30.69 19.41
CA ILE A 25 -0.50 30.97 18.08
C ILE A 25 0.58 31.62 17.22
N VAL A 26 0.79 31.07 16.02
CA VAL A 26 1.84 31.51 15.08
C VAL A 26 1.33 32.64 14.15
N VAL A 27 0.00 32.79 14.04
CA VAL A 27 -0.65 33.73 13.12
C VAL A 27 -1.31 34.90 13.84
N TYR A 28 -1.30 36.08 13.23
CA TYR A 28 -1.97 37.26 13.75
C TYR A 28 -3.37 37.46 13.12
N LYS A 29 -4.22 38.19 13.84
CA LYS A 29 -5.56 38.53 13.36
C LYS A 29 -5.44 39.43 12.13
N GLY A 30 -5.87 38.92 10.98
CA GLY A 30 -5.79 39.62 9.69
C GLY A 30 -4.82 38.99 8.70
N ASP A 31 -4.00 38.05 9.14
CA ASP A 31 -3.08 37.32 8.26
C ASP A 31 -3.84 36.43 7.28
N LYS A 32 -3.32 36.36 6.05
CA LYS A 32 -3.81 35.42 5.04
C LYS A 32 -3.12 34.08 5.26
N VAL A 33 -3.92 33.08 5.61
CA VAL A 33 -3.45 31.70 5.82
C VAL A 33 -3.89 30.80 4.67
N ARG A 34 -2.98 29.93 4.22
CA ARG A 34 -3.28 28.90 3.23
C ARG A 34 -3.96 27.70 3.88
N LYS A 35 -4.75 26.93 3.11
CA LYS A 35 -5.33 25.67 3.59
C LYS A 35 -4.21 24.74 4.04
N GLY A 36 -4.28 24.25 5.27
CA GLY A 36 -3.25 23.40 5.87
C GLY A 36 -2.10 24.12 6.58
N GLN A 37 -2.07 25.45 6.57
CA GLN A 37 -1.04 26.19 7.29
C GLN A 37 -1.24 26.02 8.80
N GLN A 38 -0.15 25.70 9.49
CA GLN A 38 -0.15 25.55 10.93
C GLN A 38 -0.46 26.89 11.62
N LEU A 39 -1.51 26.89 12.45
CA LEU A 39 -1.95 28.07 13.20
C LEU A 39 -1.37 28.13 14.61
N THR A 40 -1.00 26.98 15.17
CA THR A 40 -0.49 26.83 16.54
C THR A 40 0.77 26.00 16.55
N GLU A 41 1.70 26.30 17.46
CA GLU A 41 2.92 25.50 17.65
C GLU A 41 2.60 24.08 18.17
N GLY A 42 3.46 23.13 17.80
CA GLY A 42 3.41 21.74 18.26
C GLY A 42 3.33 20.71 17.13
N PRO A 43 3.20 19.42 17.47
CA PRO A 43 3.08 18.36 16.48
C PRO A 43 1.75 18.46 15.73
N ILE A 44 1.79 18.27 14.42
CA ILE A 44 0.61 18.30 13.56
C ILE A 44 -0.01 16.90 13.54
N ALA A 45 -1.31 16.80 13.82
CA ALA A 45 -2.03 15.54 13.71
C ALA A 45 -2.21 15.14 12.23
N PRO A 46 -1.74 13.95 11.79
CA PRO A 46 -1.86 13.54 10.39
C PRO A 46 -3.31 13.49 9.86
N GLN A 47 -4.28 13.25 10.74
CA GLN A 47 -5.71 13.25 10.39
C GLN A 47 -6.20 14.65 9.99
N GLU A 48 -5.76 15.69 10.71
CA GLU A 48 -6.09 17.08 10.37
C GLU A 48 -5.46 17.50 9.03
N VAL A 49 -4.25 17.02 8.74
CA VAL A 49 -3.59 17.23 7.43
C VAL A 49 -4.38 16.55 6.31
N LEU A 50 -4.92 15.35 6.54
CA LEU A 50 -5.74 14.65 5.55
C LEU A 50 -7.00 15.44 5.18
N GLU A 51 -7.70 15.96 6.20
CA GLU A 51 -8.94 16.71 6.03
C GLU A 51 -8.70 18.10 5.40
N ALA A 52 -7.64 18.78 5.85
CA ALA A 52 -7.30 20.11 5.35
C ALA A 52 -6.63 20.05 3.97
N CYS A 53 -5.58 19.27 3.78
CA CYS A 53 -4.73 19.34 2.58
C CYS A 53 -5.02 18.23 1.56
N GLY A 54 -5.59 17.11 2.00
CA GLY A 54 -5.82 15.93 1.17
C GLY A 54 -4.67 14.92 1.20
N VAL A 55 -4.83 13.85 0.42
CA VAL A 55 -3.98 12.65 0.47
C VAL A 55 -2.54 12.93 0.06
N THR A 56 -2.33 13.67 -1.03
CA THR A 56 -0.98 13.92 -1.58
C THR A 56 -0.10 14.68 -0.60
N GLU A 57 -0.67 15.70 0.04
CA GLU A 57 0.04 16.51 1.02
C GLU A 57 0.35 15.73 2.29
N LEU A 58 -0.60 14.91 2.76
CA LEU A 58 -0.37 13.99 3.86
C LEU A 58 0.77 13.00 3.56
N GLN A 59 0.80 12.42 2.35
CA GLN A 59 1.85 11.49 1.95
C GLN A 59 3.22 12.15 2.01
N ARG A 60 3.34 13.36 1.44
CA ARG A 60 4.58 14.14 1.48
C ARG A 60 5.01 14.47 2.91
N TYR A 61 4.05 14.88 3.75
CA TYR A 61 4.30 15.16 5.16
C TYR A 61 4.85 13.94 5.90
N LEU A 62 4.19 12.78 5.78
CA LEU A 62 4.62 11.55 6.46
C LEU A 62 6.00 11.08 5.99
N VAL A 63 6.26 11.12 4.68
CA VAL A 63 7.58 10.75 4.13
C VAL A 63 8.68 11.67 4.67
N TYR A 64 8.42 12.98 4.68
CA TYR A 64 9.38 13.97 5.17
C TYR A 64 9.69 13.79 6.66
N GLU A 65 8.67 13.63 7.51
CA GLU A 65 8.84 13.47 8.95
C GLU A 65 9.65 12.21 9.29
N VAL A 66 9.30 11.07 8.68
CA VAL A 66 10.01 9.81 8.92
C VAL A 66 11.46 9.91 8.43
N LEU A 67 11.68 10.47 7.25
CA LEU A 67 13.02 10.60 6.68
C LEU A 67 13.91 11.55 7.48
N THR A 68 13.33 12.60 8.09
CA THR A 68 14.06 13.53 8.96
C THR A 68 14.64 12.82 10.19
N VAL A 69 13.91 11.87 10.77
CA VAL A 69 14.41 11.05 11.89
C VAL A 69 15.52 10.09 11.45
N TYR A 70 15.41 9.47 10.29
CA TYR A 70 16.48 8.61 9.77
C TYR A 70 17.75 9.40 9.42
N ARG A 71 17.59 10.56 8.79
CA ARG A 71 18.70 11.48 8.48
C ARG A 71 19.40 11.96 9.74
N SER A 72 18.67 12.29 10.80
CA SER A 72 19.27 12.72 12.08
C SER A 72 20.07 11.61 12.77
N GLN A 73 19.74 10.35 12.50
CA GLN A 73 20.51 9.18 12.94
C GLN A 73 21.62 8.77 11.96
N GLY A 74 21.82 9.50 10.87
CA GLY A 74 22.84 9.22 9.86
C GLY A 74 22.54 8.00 8.99
N VAL A 75 21.29 7.53 8.93
CA VAL A 75 20.88 6.38 8.11
C VAL A 75 20.29 6.87 6.80
N GLU A 76 20.90 6.47 5.68
CA GLU A 76 20.38 6.74 4.35
C GLU A 76 19.34 5.69 3.95
N ILE A 77 18.11 6.13 3.67
CA ILE A 77 17.00 5.28 3.21
C ILE A 77 16.36 5.93 1.99
N ASN A 78 16.04 5.12 0.98
CA ASN A 78 15.31 5.56 -0.19
C ASN A 78 13.85 5.88 0.18
N ASP A 79 13.35 7.04 -0.27
CA ASP A 79 12.00 7.53 -0.03
C ASP A 79 10.91 6.56 -0.50
N LYS A 80 11.13 5.85 -1.61
CA LYS A 80 10.19 4.86 -2.16
C LYS A 80 9.76 3.80 -1.15
N HIS A 81 10.63 3.40 -0.23
CA HIS A 81 10.28 2.42 0.80
C HIS A 81 9.22 2.97 1.76
N ILE A 82 9.38 4.21 2.19
CA ILE A 82 8.43 4.89 3.09
C ILE A 82 7.14 5.18 2.32
N GLU A 83 7.22 5.61 1.06
CA GLU A 83 6.04 5.81 0.22
C GLU A 83 5.18 4.55 0.07
N ILE A 84 5.81 3.38 -0.12
CA ILE A 84 5.10 2.10 -0.18
C ILE A 84 4.36 1.83 1.14
N ILE A 85 4.99 2.10 2.29
CA ILE A 85 4.37 1.90 3.61
C ILE A 85 3.20 2.88 3.81
N VAL A 86 3.40 4.17 3.52
CA VAL A 86 2.34 5.19 3.65
C VAL A 86 1.18 4.91 2.70
N ARG A 87 1.46 4.37 1.50
CA ARG A 87 0.42 3.88 0.59
C ARG A 87 -0.42 2.77 1.24
N GLN A 88 0.20 1.84 1.98
CA GLN A 88 -0.55 0.81 2.72
C GLN A 88 -1.45 1.40 3.81
N MET A 89 -1.01 2.45 4.50
CA MET A 89 -1.79 3.15 5.54
C MET A 89 -3.04 3.86 4.99
N LEU A 90 -3.09 4.15 3.68
CA LEU A 90 -4.17 4.86 2.98
C LEU A 90 -5.00 3.96 2.06
N ARG A 91 -4.95 2.63 2.25
CA ARG A 91 -5.68 1.66 1.41
C ARG A 91 -7.18 1.63 1.62
N LYS A 92 -7.69 2.19 2.71
CA LYS A 92 -9.13 2.17 3.04
C LYS A 92 -9.77 3.54 2.84
N VAL A 93 -11.04 3.51 2.47
CA VAL A 93 -11.90 4.68 2.32
C VAL A 93 -13.18 4.48 3.13
N ARG A 94 -13.73 5.57 3.66
CA ARG A 94 -15.01 5.59 4.37
C ARG A 94 -16.07 6.19 3.47
N ILE A 95 -17.19 5.50 3.31
CA ILE A 95 -18.31 5.96 2.50
C ILE A 95 -19.01 7.14 3.19
N THR A 96 -19.11 8.27 2.50
CA THR A 96 -19.85 9.46 2.95
C THR A 96 -21.21 9.58 2.30
N ASN A 97 -21.37 9.07 1.09
CA ASN A 97 -22.65 8.96 0.42
C ASN A 97 -22.65 7.69 -0.44
N PRO A 98 -23.54 6.71 -0.17
CA PRO A 98 -23.57 5.46 -0.93
C PRO A 98 -24.10 5.63 -2.36
N GLY A 99 -24.79 6.72 -2.69
CA GLY A 99 -25.40 6.89 -4.01
C GLY A 99 -26.39 5.77 -4.31
N ASP A 100 -26.29 5.16 -5.50
CA ASP A 100 -27.10 4.03 -5.94
C ASP A 100 -26.33 2.69 -5.90
N THR A 101 -25.29 2.61 -5.06
CA THR A 101 -24.49 1.39 -4.86
C THR A 101 -24.96 0.63 -3.61
N ASP A 102 -24.52 -0.62 -3.47
CA ASP A 102 -24.84 -1.46 -2.31
C ASP A 102 -24.08 -1.08 -1.02
N PHE A 103 -23.32 0.02 -1.02
CA PHE A 103 -22.55 0.44 0.14
C PHE A 103 -23.42 1.05 1.23
N LEU A 104 -22.95 0.93 2.47
CA LEU A 104 -23.58 1.58 3.62
C LEU A 104 -22.87 2.88 4.01
N TRP A 105 -23.65 3.81 4.55
CA TRP A 105 -23.10 5.07 5.05
C TRP A 105 -22.14 4.81 6.23
N GLY A 106 -20.94 5.39 6.18
CA GLY A 106 -19.91 5.19 7.19
C GLY A 106 -19.13 3.88 7.09
N GLU A 107 -19.49 2.99 6.15
CA GLU A 107 -18.77 1.75 5.91
C GLU A 107 -17.33 2.01 5.47
N GLN A 108 -16.39 1.18 5.95
CA GLN A 108 -14.98 1.25 5.56
C GLN A 108 -14.66 0.08 4.62
N ILE A 109 -14.30 0.43 3.39
CA ILE A 109 -13.99 -0.54 2.33
C ILE A 109 -12.60 -0.26 1.76
N SER A 110 -12.05 -1.22 1.00
CA SER A 110 -10.81 -0.98 0.26
C SER A 110 -11.03 0.02 -0.85
N LYS A 111 -10.02 0.87 -1.08
CA LYS A 111 -10.03 1.85 -2.16
C LYS A 111 -10.21 1.19 -3.53
N GLU A 112 -9.60 0.02 -3.72
CA GLU A 112 -9.73 -0.78 -4.94
C GLU A 112 -11.18 -1.24 -5.15
N ARG A 113 -11.83 -1.81 -4.12
CA ARG A 113 -13.23 -2.23 -4.22
C ARG A 113 -14.18 -1.05 -4.47
N HIS A 114 -13.92 0.09 -3.84
CA HIS A 114 -14.68 1.34 -4.07
C HIS A 114 -14.59 1.78 -5.53
N GLN A 115 -13.39 1.76 -6.11
CA GLN A 115 -13.15 2.11 -7.51
C GLN A 115 -13.84 1.14 -8.47
N GLU A 116 -13.68 -0.17 -8.27
CA GLU A 116 -14.31 -1.20 -9.10
C GLU A 116 -15.85 -1.06 -9.14
N VAL A 117 -16.49 -0.89 -7.97
CA VAL A 117 -17.95 -0.77 -7.90
C VAL A 117 -18.43 0.54 -8.52
N ASN A 118 -17.70 1.64 -8.31
CA ASN A 118 -18.07 2.92 -8.91
C ASN A 118 -17.90 2.91 -10.43
N GLU A 119 -16.87 2.26 -10.97
CA GLU A 119 -16.71 2.07 -12.42
C GLU A 119 -17.87 1.28 -13.02
N GLN A 120 -18.33 0.23 -12.33
CA GLN A 120 -19.51 -0.55 -12.73
C GLN A 120 -20.80 0.28 -12.66
N ALA A 121 -21.03 1.00 -11.56
CA ALA A 121 -22.21 1.85 -11.41
C ALA A 121 -22.28 2.95 -12.49
N LEU A 122 -21.14 3.56 -12.82
CA LEU A 122 -21.05 4.55 -13.89
C LEU A 122 -21.35 3.95 -15.27
N ALA A 123 -20.88 2.73 -15.54
CA ALA A 123 -21.18 2.02 -16.78
C ALA A 123 -22.67 1.69 -16.93
N GLU A 124 -23.36 1.47 -15.81
CA GLU A 124 -24.82 1.25 -15.74
C GLU A 124 -25.64 2.56 -15.71
N GLY A 125 -24.99 3.73 -15.70
CA GLY A 125 -25.64 5.03 -15.61
C GLY A 125 -26.23 5.37 -14.23
N ARG A 126 -25.80 4.66 -13.18
CA ARG A 126 -26.19 4.89 -11.78
C ARG A 126 -25.28 5.91 -11.10
N ASN A 127 -25.74 6.49 -9.98
CA ASN A 127 -24.92 7.44 -9.23
C ASN A 127 -23.83 6.72 -8.43
N PRO A 128 -22.53 7.08 -8.61
CA PRO A 128 -21.43 6.46 -7.88
C PRO A 128 -21.41 6.86 -6.41
N ALA A 129 -20.81 6.03 -5.56
CA ALA A 129 -20.65 6.33 -4.14
C ALA A 129 -19.52 7.35 -3.90
N ALA A 130 -19.78 8.35 -3.06
CA ALA A 130 -18.77 9.26 -2.55
C ALA A 130 -18.12 8.69 -1.28
N ALA A 131 -16.79 8.78 -1.21
CA ALA A 131 -16.02 8.31 -0.09
C ALA A 131 -14.88 9.27 0.26
N THR A 132 -14.51 9.31 1.54
CA THR A 132 -13.35 10.03 2.05
C THR A 132 -12.24 9.06 2.42
N PRO A 133 -10.97 9.36 2.08
CA PRO A 133 -9.84 8.52 2.48
C PRO A 133 -9.72 8.45 4.00
N VAL A 134 -9.29 7.32 4.52
CA VAL A 134 -9.02 7.13 5.95
C VAL A 134 -7.56 6.75 6.14
N LEU A 135 -6.87 7.49 7.01
CA LEU A 135 -5.53 7.12 7.44
C LEU A 135 -5.61 6.11 8.58
N LEU A 136 -5.09 4.91 8.37
CA LEU A 136 -4.98 3.86 9.38
C LEU A 136 -3.53 3.70 9.81
N GLY A 137 -3.31 3.46 11.11
CA GLY A 137 -1.99 3.05 11.61
C GLY A 137 -1.56 1.70 11.00
N ILE A 138 -0.25 1.45 10.90
CA ILE A 138 0.31 0.24 10.25
C ILE A 138 -0.28 -1.05 10.83
N THR A 139 -0.40 -1.15 12.16
CA THR A 139 -1.00 -2.30 12.85
C THR A 139 -2.45 -2.52 12.43
N LYS A 140 -3.25 -1.44 12.42
CA LYS A 140 -4.67 -1.51 12.05
C LYS A 140 -4.87 -1.79 10.56
N ALA A 141 -4.07 -1.18 9.70
CA ALA A 141 -4.07 -1.45 8.26
C ALA A 141 -3.71 -2.90 7.94
N SER A 142 -2.85 -3.52 8.76
CA SER A 142 -2.45 -4.93 8.61
C SER A 142 -3.54 -5.91 9.09
N LEU A 143 -4.26 -5.55 10.16
CA LEU A 143 -5.41 -6.31 10.66
C LEU A 143 -6.64 -6.24 9.73
N GLU A 144 -6.86 -5.10 9.10
CA GLU A 144 -8.00 -4.88 8.19
C GLU A 144 -7.68 -5.24 6.72
N THR A 145 -6.74 -6.15 6.50
CA THR A 145 -6.46 -6.69 5.16
C THR A 145 -7.63 -7.54 4.66
N ASP A 146 -7.74 -7.68 3.33
CA ASP A 146 -8.88 -8.37 2.73
C ASP A 146 -8.82 -9.90 2.93
N SER A 147 -7.61 -10.44 3.15
CA SER A 147 -7.41 -11.83 3.53
C SER A 147 -7.48 -12.01 5.05
N PHE A 148 -8.42 -12.86 5.47
CA PHE A 148 -8.52 -13.23 6.88
C PHE A 148 -7.39 -14.17 7.31
N ILE A 149 -6.81 -14.97 6.41
CA ILE A 149 -5.66 -15.84 6.71
C ILE A 149 -4.43 -14.98 7.02
N SER A 150 -4.16 -13.98 6.18
CA SER A 150 -3.09 -13.01 6.39
C SER A 150 -3.31 -12.20 7.67
N ALA A 151 -4.54 -11.69 7.90
CA ALA A 151 -4.86 -10.94 9.11
C ALA A 151 -4.73 -11.79 10.38
N ALA A 152 -5.25 -13.02 10.39
CA ALA A 152 -5.17 -13.92 11.54
C ALA A 152 -3.70 -14.28 11.85
N SER A 153 -2.85 -14.44 10.83
CA SER A 153 -1.42 -14.70 11.04
C SER A 153 -0.65 -13.54 11.69
N PHE A 154 -1.21 -12.33 11.66
CA PHE A 154 -0.55 -11.14 12.20
C PHE A 154 -0.84 -10.97 13.69
N GLN A 155 -2.09 -10.70 14.07
CA GLN A 155 -2.56 -10.46 15.43
C GLN A 155 -4.06 -10.80 15.55
N ASP A 156 -4.61 -10.84 16.78
CA ASP A 156 -6.04 -11.06 17.07
C ASP A 156 -6.67 -12.31 16.39
N THR A 157 -5.92 -13.42 16.34
CA THR A 157 -6.29 -14.68 15.65
C THR A 157 -7.73 -15.13 15.93
N THR A 158 -8.13 -15.16 17.21
CA THR A 158 -9.46 -15.64 17.63
C THR A 158 -10.58 -14.75 17.10
N ARG A 159 -10.42 -13.42 17.19
CA ARG A 159 -11.40 -12.45 16.70
C ARG A 159 -11.54 -12.52 15.19
N VAL A 160 -10.41 -12.51 14.48
CA VAL A 160 -10.39 -12.54 13.00
C VAL A 160 -11.03 -13.81 12.45
N LEU A 161 -10.72 -14.97 13.02
CA LEU A 161 -11.31 -16.25 12.57
C LEU A 161 -12.79 -16.35 12.91
N THR A 162 -13.21 -15.84 14.07
CA THR A 162 -14.64 -15.81 14.45
C THR A 162 -15.43 -14.94 13.49
N ASP A 163 -14.97 -13.71 13.23
CA ASP A 163 -15.62 -12.78 12.30
C ASP A 163 -15.68 -13.37 10.89
N ALA A 164 -14.60 -14.00 10.43
CA ALA A 164 -14.55 -14.65 9.12
C ALA A 164 -15.51 -15.84 9.02
N ALA A 165 -15.61 -16.67 10.06
CA ALA A 165 -16.53 -17.82 10.11
C ALA A 165 -17.99 -17.36 10.15
N THR A 166 -18.32 -16.35 10.97
CA THR A 166 -19.69 -15.81 11.05
C THR A 166 -20.14 -15.17 9.74
N MET A 167 -19.25 -14.49 9.04
CA MET A 167 -19.54 -13.87 7.74
C MET A 167 -19.39 -14.83 6.55
N GLY A 168 -18.90 -16.05 6.75
CA GLY A 168 -18.63 -17.01 5.68
C GLY A 168 -17.60 -16.50 4.66
N ARG A 169 -16.56 -15.77 5.11
CA ARG A 169 -15.57 -15.16 4.21
C ARG A 169 -14.76 -16.21 3.48
N ILE A 170 -14.52 -15.97 2.19
CA ILE A 170 -13.68 -16.81 1.34
C ILE A 170 -12.41 -16.03 1.01
N ASP A 171 -11.25 -16.66 1.23
CA ASP A 171 -9.95 -16.07 0.90
C ASP A 171 -9.59 -16.37 -0.56
N THR A 172 -9.11 -15.36 -1.29
CA THR A 172 -8.77 -15.48 -2.72
C THR A 172 -7.29 -15.74 -2.97
N LEU A 173 -6.47 -15.83 -1.92
CA LEU A 173 -5.04 -16.18 -1.99
C LEU A 173 -4.25 -15.28 -2.95
N ARG A 174 -4.56 -13.98 -2.96
CA ARG A 174 -3.85 -13.00 -3.79
C ARG A 174 -2.57 -12.49 -3.12
N GLY A 175 -2.46 -12.64 -1.79
CA GLY A 175 -1.36 -12.12 -0.99
C GLY A 175 -0.17 -13.07 -0.87
N PHE A 176 0.95 -12.54 -0.36
CA PHE A 176 2.14 -13.36 -0.08
C PHE A 176 1.93 -14.30 1.11
N LYS A 177 1.41 -13.79 2.24
CA LYS A 177 1.32 -14.56 3.49
C LYS A 177 0.35 -15.73 3.38
N GLU A 178 -0.82 -15.54 2.77
CA GLU A 178 -1.78 -16.61 2.48
C GLU A 178 -1.13 -17.80 1.75
N ASN A 179 -0.43 -17.51 0.65
CA ASN A 179 0.19 -18.55 -0.17
C ASN A 179 1.33 -19.25 0.56
N VAL A 180 2.14 -18.51 1.34
CA VAL A 180 3.19 -19.10 2.17
C VAL A 180 2.61 -20.05 3.21
N ILE A 181 1.53 -19.67 3.91
CA ILE A 181 0.91 -20.49 4.95
C ILE A 181 0.34 -21.79 4.38
N LEU A 182 -0.23 -21.74 3.18
CA LEU A 182 -0.80 -22.91 2.50
C LEU A 182 0.24 -23.75 1.73
N GLY A 183 1.47 -23.27 1.60
CA GLY A 183 2.50 -23.94 0.79
C GLY A 183 2.30 -23.81 -0.73
N HIS A 184 1.52 -22.82 -1.17
CA HIS A 184 1.36 -22.48 -2.59
C HIS A 184 2.52 -21.61 -3.08
N LEU A 185 2.70 -21.57 -4.41
CA LEU A 185 3.66 -20.67 -5.02
C LEU A 185 3.26 -19.20 -4.76
N ILE A 186 4.18 -18.42 -4.20
CA ILE A 186 3.93 -17.00 -3.90
C ILE A 186 3.75 -16.17 -5.18
N PRO A 187 2.92 -15.12 -5.15
CA PRO A 187 2.71 -14.22 -6.29
C PRO A 187 3.85 -13.19 -6.42
N GLY A 188 5.10 -13.67 -6.46
CA GLY A 188 6.30 -12.84 -6.56
C GLY A 188 7.46 -13.58 -7.22
N GLY A 189 8.36 -12.83 -7.88
CA GLY A 189 9.50 -13.39 -8.58
C GLY A 189 9.08 -14.32 -9.72
N THR A 190 9.53 -15.57 -9.69
CA THR A 190 9.16 -16.62 -10.67
C THR A 190 7.69 -17.03 -10.57
N GLY A 191 7.03 -16.73 -9.45
CA GLY A 191 5.60 -17.00 -9.27
C GLY A 191 4.66 -15.99 -9.93
N PHE A 192 5.18 -14.89 -10.48
CA PHE A 192 4.34 -13.98 -11.28
C PHE A 192 3.75 -14.71 -12.50
N PRO A 193 2.48 -14.45 -12.87
CA PRO A 193 1.85 -15.07 -14.04
C PRO A 193 2.66 -14.92 -15.33
N MET A 194 3.35 -13.78 -15.47
CA MET A 194 4.23 -13.48 -16.61
C MET A 194 5.40 -14.45 -16.75
N HIS A 195 5.96 -14.94 -15.64
CA HIS A 195 7.07 -15.89 -15.64
C HIS A 195 6.61 -17.35 -15.65
N ARG A 196 5.44 -17.62 -15.05
CA ARG A 196 4.90 -18.98 -14.89
C ARG A 196 4.53 -19.66 -16.20
N HIS A 197 4.19 -18.90 -17.23
CA HIS A 197 3.75 -19.41 -18.53
C HIS A 197 4.78 -19.22 -19.65
N ILE A 198 6.04 -18.91 -19.31
CA ILE A 198 7.10 -18.83 -20.31
C ILE A 198 7.36 -20.24 -20.84
N LYS A 199 7.07 -20.45 -22.13
CA LYS A 199 7.43 -21.66 -22.86
C LYS A 199 8.78 -21.44 -23.53
N LEU A 200 9.72 -22.34 -23.27
CA LEU A 200 10.99 -22.35 -23.98
C LEU A 200 10.73 -22.80 -25.41
N VAL A 201 11.11 -21.97 -26.38
CA VAL A 201 11.15 -22.34 -27.79
C VAL A 201 12.59 -22.70 -28.10
N TYR A 202 12.84 -23.97 -28.42
CA TYR A 202 14.17 -24.43 -28.81
C TYR A 202 14.36 -24.10 -30.30
N ASN A 203 15.35 -23.27 -30.61
CA ASN A 203 15.64 -22.83 -31.98
C ASN A 203 16.73 -23.69 -32.66
N GLY A 204 17.23 -24.72 -31.98
CA GLY A 204 18.24 -25.64 -32.50
C GLY A 204 17.65 -26.99 -32.88
N GLU A 205 18.35 -27.71 -33.77
CA GLU A 205 18.09 -29.12 -34.00
C GLU A 205 18.38 -29.90 -32.70
N PRO A 206 17.54 -30.87 -32.31
CA PRO A 206 17.82 -31.70 -31.16
C PRO A 206 19.14 -32.43 -31.40
N ILE A 207 20.11 -32.24 -30.50
CA ILE A 207 21.38 -32.94 -30.54
C ILE A 207 21.07 -34.44 -30.53
N PRO A 208 21.55 -35.24 -31.50
CA PRO A 208 21.36 -36.69 -31.50
C PRO A 208 21.86 -37.29 -30.19
N GLU A 209 21.11 -38.25 -29.63
CA GLU A 209 21.42 -38.87 -28.33
C GLU A 209 22.85 -39.45 -28.25
N GLU A 210 23.42 -39.82 -29.41
CA GLU A 210 24.79 -40.31 -29.56
C GLU A 210 25.87 -39.27 -29.23
N GLU A 211 25.67 -37.98 -29.52
CA GLU A 211 26.63 -36.92 -29.18
C GLU A 211 26.56 -36.51 -27.70
N THR A 212 25.38 -36.56 -27.09
CA THR A 212 25.22 -36.34 -25.65
C THR A 212 25.91 -37.43 -24.82
N ALA A 213 25.87 -38.70 -25.24
CA ALA A 213 26.59 -39.78 -24.58
C ALA A 213 28.13 -39.62 -24.72
N ALA A 214 28.61 -39.23 -25.90
CA ALA A 214 30.03 -38.99 -26.13
C ALA A 214 30.60 -37.83 -25.30
N SER A 215 29.82 -36.76 -25.09
CA SER A 215 30.22 -35.63 -24.25
C SER A 215 30.21 -35.94 -22.73
N ALA A 216 29.31 -36.81 -22.28
CA ALA A 216 29.26 -37.25 -20.88
C ALA A 216 30.37 -38.25 -20.52
N GLU A 217 30.84 -39.04 -21.48
CA GLU A 217 31.99 -39.95 -21.29
C GLU A 217 33.34 -39.21 -21.24
N ASP A 218 33.48 -38.06 -21.90
CA ASP A 218 34.73 -37.29 -21.94
C ASP A 218 34.99 -36.46 -20.65
N GLU A 219 33.94 -35.98 -19.97
CA GLU A 219 34.09 -35.28 -18.67
C GLU A 219 34.50 -36.21 -17.50
N GLY A 220 34.43 -37.53 -17.67
CA GLY A 220 34.84 -38.52 -16.66
C GLY A 220 36.35 -38.70 -16.52
N ARG A 221 37.18 -38.17 -17.44
CA ARG A 221 38.63 -38.39 -17.44
C ARG A 221 39.36 -37.26 -16.71
N LYS A 222 39.40 -37.33 -15.37
CA LYS A 222 40.30 -36.49 -14.56
C LYS A 222 41.73 -36.55 -15.13
N PRO A 223 42.45 -35.42 -15.27
CA PRO A 223 43.85 -35.45 -15.66
C PRO A 223 44.65 -36.16 -14.56
N LYS A 224 45.39 -37.21 -14.94
CA LYS A 224 46.35 -37.87 -14.04
C LYS A 224 47.34 -36.80 -13.57
N SER A 225 47.41 -36.62 -12.25
CA SER A 225 48.40 -35.82 -11.55
C SER A 225 49.80 -36.15 -12.07
N ALA A 226 50.47 -35.16 -12.66
CA ALA A 226 51.88 -35.25 -12.99
C ALA A 226 52.68 -35.28 -11.66
N GLU A 227 53.26 -36.44 -11.36
CA GLU A 227 54.26 -36.58 -10.30
C GLU A 227 55.49 -35.75 -10.67
N ALA A 228 55.75 -34.70 -9.89
CA ALA A 228 57.02 -33.99 -9.90
C ALA A 228 58.07 -34.84 -9.18
N SER A 229 59.09 -35.30 -9.91
CA SER A 229 60.32 -35.86 -9.34
C SER A 229 61.28 -34.73 -8.93
N PRO A 230 62.07 -34.91 -7.85
CA PRO A 230 62.89 -33.85 -7.27
C PRO A 230 64.27 -33.76 -7.92
N VAL A 231 64.78 -32.53 -8.03
CA VAL A 231 66.22 -32.20 -8.10
C VAL A 231 66.48 -31.01 -7.18
#